data_AF-A0A4M9X2B1-F1
#
_entry.id   AF-A0A4M9X2B1-F1
#
_cell.length_a   1.000
_cell.length_b   1.000
_cell.length_c   1.000
_cell.angle_alpha   90.00
_cell.angle_beta   90.00
_cell.angle_gamma   90.00
#
_symmetry.space_group_name_H-M   'P 1'
#
loop_
_entity.id
_entity.type
_entity.pdbx_description
1 polymer ?
#
loop_
_entity_poly.entity_id
_entity_poly.type
_entity_poly.pdbx_seq_one_letter_code
_entity_poly.pdbx_strand_id
1 'polypeptide(L)'
;MTPNNGVSAADDGYVFNPNDIVRDTGDAYIVRHGDHYHYIPKSSLNNPPSHSNTEEVGSSSSSVLSNPSLHVHHEEEDGHGFDANRIISEDSEGFVIPHGDHNHYIKVQIKGYEAALKNKIPSLQSNYQPVTFDEKAVLAKVDQLLADSRSIYKDRLS
;
A
#
# COMPACT_ATOMS: atom_id res chain seq x y z
N MET A 1 -13.69 34.33 19.98
CA MET A 1 -13.66 33.37 18.85
C MET A 1 -12.74 33.97 17.80
N THR A 2 -11.44 33.67 17.86
CA THR A 2 -10.49 34.12 16.83
C THR A 2 -10.58 33.18 15.63
N PRO A 3 -10.69 33.69 14.39
CA PRO A 3 -10.67 32.83 13.20
C PRO A 3 -9.25 32.29 13.03
N ASN A 4 -9.06 31.00 13.22
CA ASN A 4 -7.75 30.37 13.07
C ASN A 4 -7.37 30.27 11.59
N ASN A 5 -6.46 31.15 11.19
CA ASN A 5 -5.35 30.92 10.27
C ASN A 5 -5.57 30.00 9.04
N GLY A 6 -6.32 30.50 8.06
CA GLY A 6 -5.87 30.53 6.65
C GLY A 6 -5.68 29.22 5.87
N VAL A 7 -6.18 28.08 6.37
CA VAL A 7 -6.30 26.86 5.56
C VAL A 7 -7.69 26.84 4.95
N SER A 8 -7.81 26.73 3.63
CA SER A 8 -9.08 26.41 2.97
C SER A 8 -9.63 25.15 3.63
N ALA A 9 -10.92 25.14 4.00
CA ALA A 9 -11.55 23.90 4.41
C ALA A 9 -11.37 22.88 3.29
N ALA A 10 -10.95 21.66 3.61
CA ALA A 10 -10.95 20.58 2.64
C ALA A 10 -12.40 20.37 2.14
N ASP A 11 -12.57 19.82 0.95
CA ASP A 11 -13.91 19.54 0.39
C ASP A 11 -14.81 18.70 1.33
N ASP A 12 -14.21 17.85 2.17
CA ASP A 12 -14.90 17.08 3.20
C ASP A 12 -15.24 17.87 4.48
N GLY A 13 -14.99 19.17 4.48
CA GLY A 13 -15.28 20.11 5.56
C GLY A 13 -14.23 20.19 6.66
N TYR A 14 -13.11 19.48 6.55
CA TYR A 14 -12.06 19.53 7.58
C TYR A 14 -11.43 20.93 7.70
N VAL A 15 -11.32 21.41 8.94
CA VAL A 15 -10.62 22.67 9.30
C VAL A 15 -9.47 22.32 10.23
N PHE A 16 -8.27 22.79 9.91
CA PHE A 16 -7.06 22.44 10.67
C PHE A 16 -7.20 22.79 12.16
N ASN A 17 -7.00 21.77 12.99
CA ASN A 17 -6.97 21.87 14.44
C ASN A 17 -5.72 21.13 14.96
N PRO A 18 -4.81 21.81 15.67
CA PRO A 18 -3.60 21.19 16.21
C PRO A 18 -3.85 19.99 17.13
N ASN A 19 -5.03 19.91 17.77
CA ASN A 19 -5.37 18.77 18.64
C ASN A 19 -5.63 17.47 17.87
N ASP A 20 -5.85 17.56 16.55
CA ASP A 20 -6.12 16.41 15.72
C ASP A 20 -4.82 15.79 15.15
N ILE A 21 -3.66 16.42 15.40
CA ILE A 21 -2.34 15.94 14.98
C ILE A 21 -2.04 14.61 15.66
N VAL A 22 -1.84 13.58 14.84
CA VAL A 22 -1.41 12.25 15.29
C VAL A 22 0.06 11.98 14.96
N ARG A 23 0.65 12.71 14.01
CA ARG A 23 2.08 12.62 13.69
C ARG A 23 2.60 13.91 13.04
N ASP A 24 3.82 14.29 13.41
CA ASP A 24 4.63 15.30 12.74
C ASP A 24 5.69 14.58 11.88
N THR A 25 5.65 14.76 10.56
CA THR A 25 6.60 14.12 9.62
C THR A 25 7.87 14.94 9.42
N GLY A 26 7.96 16.11 10.04
CA GLY A 26 8.95 17.15 9.78
C GLY A 26 8.40 18.22 8.84
N ASP A 27 7.93 17.81 7.66
CA ASP A 27 7.46 18.68 6.57
C ASP A 27 5.92 18.82 6.50
N ALA A 28 5.17 17.92 7.12
CA ALA A 28 3.71 17.90 7.17
C ALA A 28 3.17 17.44 8.53
N TYR A 29 1.88 17.67 8.75
CA TYR A 29 1.12 17.05 9.83
C TYR A 29 0.19 15.99 9.28
N ILE A 30 0.13 14.85 9.97
CA ILE A 30 -0.93 13.87 9.78
C ILE A 30 -1.96 14.09 10.88
N VAL A 31 -3.20 14.32 10.47
CA VAL A 31 -4.31 14.60 11.38
C VAL A 31 -5.42 13.57 11.18
N ARG A 32 -6.16 13.24 12.25
CA ARG A 32 -7.34 12.36 12.16
C ARG A 32 -8.59 13.18 11.86
N HIS A 33 -9.39 12.74 10.89
CA HIS A 33 -10.73 13.28 10.62
C HIS A 33 -11.70 12.11 10.47
N GLY A 34 -12.59 11.90 11.44
CA GLY A 34 -13.47 10.73 11.46
C GLY A 34 -12.70 9.41 11.42
N ASP A 35 -12.95 8.61 10.38
CA ASP A 35 -12.30 7.31 10.11
C ASP A 35 -11.08 7.39 9.19
N HIS A 36 -10.79 8.54 8.56
CA HIS A 36 -9.61 8.77 7.72
C HIS A 36 -8.59 9.73 8.35
N TYR A 37 -7.51 9.98 7.61
CA TYR A 37 -6.46 10.92 7.97
C TYR A 37 -6.17 11.87 6.80
N HIS A 38 -5.84 13.12 7.12
CA HIS A 38 -5.30 14.06 6.15
C HIS A 38 -3.78 14.17 6.26
N TYR A 39 -3.14 14.41 5.12
CA TYR A 39 -1.75 14.85 5.03
C TYR A 39 -1.72 16.35 4.73
N ILE A 40 -1.28 17.16 5.70
CA ILE A 40 -1.31 18.62 5.61
C ILE A 40 0.13 19.16 5.56
N PRO A 41 0.64 19.55 4.38
CA PRO A 41 1.95 20.15 4.25
C PRO A 41 2.07 21.38 5.16
N LYS A 42 3.14 21.51 5.96
CA LYS A 42 3.32 22.69 6.82
C LYS A 42 3.45 23.97 5.99
N SER A 43 3.89 23.86 4.74
CA SER A 43 3.93 24.96 3.78
C SER A 43 2.56 25.52 3.39
N SER A 44 1.46 24.78 3.61
CA SER A 44 0.09 25.31 3.43
C SER A 44 -0.44 26.01 4.68
N LEU A 45 0.29 25.96 5.81
CA LEU A 45 -0.10 26.59 7.07
C LEU A 45 0.59 27.94 7.26
N ASN A 46 -0.19 28.99 7.49
CA ASN A 46 0.35 30.33 7.72
C ASN A 46 1.05 30.48 9.08
N ASN A 47 0.75 29.61 10.05
CA ASN A 47 1.41 29.59 11.35
C ASN A 47 1.35 28.16 11.93
N PRO A 48 2.29 27.27 11.56
CA PRO A 48 2.30 25.92 12.08
C PRO A 48 2.52 25.96 13.61
N PRO A 49 1.81 25.15 14.39
CA PRO A 49 2.04 25.07 15.83
C PRO A 49 3.49 24.64 16.10
N SER A 50 4.14 25.29 17.07
CA SER A 50 5.50 24.96 17.48
C SER A 50 5.45 23.73 18.39
N HIS A 51 5.68 22.54 17.83
CA HIS A 51 5.84 21.33 18.62
C HIS A 51 7.33 21.03 18.79
N SER A 52 7.82 21.16 20.02
CA SER A 52 9.11 20.59 20.43
C SER A 52 8.93 19.09 20.63
N ASN A 53 9.67 18.28 19.89
CA ASN A 53 9.69 16.81 19.96
C ASN A 53 9.72 16.31 21.41
N THR A 54 8.59 15.85 21.96
CA THR A 54 8.61 14.97 23.14
C THR A 54 7.29 14.20 23.29
N GLU A 55 7.45 12.89 23.23
CA GLU A 55 6.65 11.80 23.82
C GLU A 55 5.24 11.56 23.25
N GLU A 56 5.17 10.42 22.55
CA GLU A 56 4.05 9.49 22.50
C GLU A 56 3.35 9.38 23.87
N VAL A 57 2.26 10.12 24.08
CA VAL A 57 1.37 9.90 25.23
C VAL A 57 0.10 9.23 24.73
N GLY A 58 0.07 7.90 24.89
CA GLY A 58 -1.13 7.11 24.68
C GLY A 58 -2.20 7.38 25.75
N SER A 59 -3.46 7.39 25.32
CA SER A 59 -4.65 6.92 26.07
C SER A 59 -5.87 7.11 25.16
N SER A 60 -6.39 6.08 24.48
CA SER A 60 -7.25 4.99 24.97
C SER A 60 -8.59 5.43 25.58
N SER A 61 -9.67 5.24 24.80
CA SER A 61 -10.99 4.66 25.15
C SER A 61 -12.04 5.07 24.11
N SER A 62 -13.06 4.31 23.71
CA SER A 62 -13.37 2.87 23.62
C SER A 62 -14.82 2.81 23.10
N SER A 63 -15.05 2.22 21.92
CA SER A 63 -16.26 1.50 21.48
C SER A 63 -16.14 1.38 19.95
N VAL A 64 -16.18 0.24 19.27
CA VAL A 64 -16.87 -1.04 19.51
C VAL A 64 -16.10 -2.12 18.73
N LEU A 65 -16.17 -3.37 19.19
CA LEU A 65 -15.75 -4.56 18.43
C LEU A 65 -16.37 -4.54 17.03
N SER A 66 -15.53 -4.58 16.00
CA SER A 66 -15.88 -5.16 14.70
C SER A 66 -14.74 -6.09 14.29
N ASN A 67 -15.10 -7.35 14.04
CA ASN A 67 -14.26 -8.38 13.44
C ASN A 67 -13.46 -7.83 12.24
N PRO A 68 -12.33 -8.48 11.86
CA PRO A 68 -11.76 -8.31 10.53
C PRO A 68 -12.66 -9.03 9.52
N SER A 69 -13.91 -8.56 9.37
CA SER A 69 -14.62 -8.75 8.13
C SER A 69 -13.80 -7.98 7.12
N LEU A 70 -13.18 -8.73 6.21
CA LEU A 70 -12.65 -8.25 4.95
C LEU A 70 -13.80 -7.50 4.28
N HIS A 71 -13.91 -6.21 4.56
CA HIS A 71 -15.04 -5.42 4.10
C HIS A 71 -14.76 -5.13 2.63
N VAL A 72 -15.29 -6.00 1.79
CA VAL A 72 -15.59 -5.69 0.40
C VAL A 72 -16.69 -4.62 0.47
N HIS A 73 -16.31 -3.36 0.67
CA HIS A 73 -17.17 -2.20 0.43
C HIS A 73 -16.98 -1.84 -1.04
N HIS A 74 -17.94 -2.23 -1.87
CA HIS A 74 -19.07 -1.41 -2.30
C HIS A 74 -18.57 -0.13 -2.96
N GLU A 75 -18.75 -0.08 -4.27
CA GLU A 75 -18.41 1.02 -5.15
C GLU A 75 -19.23 2.22 -4.69
N GLU A 76 -18.65 3.08 -3.85
CA GLU A 76 -19.24 4.40 -3.60
C GLU A 76 -18.92 5.28 -4.79
N GLU A 77 -19.93 6.04 -5.21
CA GLU A 77 -20.10 6.79 -6.45
C GLU A 77 -19.00 7.84 -6.72
N ASP A 78 -17.99 7.94 -5.85
CA ASP A 78 -16.98 8.99 -5.78
C ASP A 78 -15.53 8.47 -5.94
N GLY A 79 -15.27 7.33 -6.58
CA GLY A 79 -13.90 6.98 -7.03
C GLY A 79 -12.80 6.96 -5.95
N HIS A 80 -13.16 6.73 -4.68
CA HIS A 80 -12.25 6.69 -3.53
C HIS A 80 -11.53 5.35 -3.35
N GLY A 81 -11.54 4.48 -4.35
CA GLY A 81 -10.76 3.25 -4.35
C GLY A 81 -9.26 3.56 -4.27
N PHE A 82 -8.53 2.78 -3.47
CA PHE A 82 -7.06 2.83 -3.48
C PHE A 82 -6.55 2.50 -4.88
N ASP A 83 -5.90 3.48 -5.52
CA ASP A 83 -5.22 3.30 -6.80
C ASP A 83 -3.75 3.67 -6.60
N ALA A 84 -2.87 2.67 -6.74
CA ALA A 84 -1.44 2.83 -6.56
C ALA A 84 -0.83 3.88 -7.52
N ASN A 85 -1.46 4.14 -8.66
CA ASN A 85 -0.98 5.14 -9.62
C ASN A 85 -1.22 6.58 -9.14
N ARG A 86 -2.03 6.78 -8.10
CA ARG A 86 -2.33 8.10 -7.51
C ARG A 86 -1.42 8.46 -6.34
N ILE A 87 -0.53 7.57 -5.91
CA ILE A 87 0.36 7.82 -4.78
C ILE A 87 1.34 8.95 -5.13
N ILE A 88 1.37 9.99 -4.31
CA ILE A 88 2.28 11.15 -4.48
C ILE A 88 3.41 11.18 -3.45
N SER A 89 3.29 10.42 -2.36
CA SER A 89 4.32 10.23 -1.34
C SER A 89 4.05 8.95 -0.56
N GLU A 90 5.09 8.31 -0.03
CA GLU A 90 5.00 7.11 0.80
C GLU A 90 6.05 7.13 1.92
N ASP A 91 5.74 6.46 3.03
CA ASP A 91 6.68 6.14 4.08
C ASP A 91 6.45 4.71 4.60
N SER A 92 7.20 4.29 5.62
CA SER A 92 7.08 2.94 6.18
C SER A 92 5.71 2.65 6.82
N GLU A 93 4.92 3.67 7.13
CA GLU A 93 3.63 3.56 7.83
C GLU A 93 2.43 3.72 6.89
N GLY A 94 2.61 4.20 5.66
CA GLY A 94 1.48 4.59 4.82
C GLY A 94 1.81 5.27 3.49
N PHE A 95 0.72 5.66 2.81
CA PHE A 95 0.74 6.31 1.50
C PHE A 95 -0.04 7.62 1.54
N VAL A 96 0.39 8.61 0.78
CA VAL A 96 -0.32 9.87 0.55
C VAL A 96 -1.00 9.83 -0.82
N ILE A 97 -2.31 10.07 -0.86
CA ILE A 97 -3.11 10.11 -2.09
C ILE A 97 -3.85 11.44 -2.18
N PRO A 98 -3.76 12.18 -3.30
CA PRO A 98 -4.53 13.40 -3.50
C PRO A 98 -5.99 13.07 -3.78
N HIS A 99 -6.89 13.88 -3.23
CA HIS A 99 -8.32 13.77 -3.40
C HIS A 99 -8.96 15.16 -3.43
N GLY A 100 -9.53 15.54 -4.57
CA GLY A 100 -10.03 16.90 -4.78
C GLY A 100 -8.94 17.94 -4.53
N ASP A 101 -9.15 18.77 -3.51
CA ASP A 101 -8.27 19.87 -3.09
C ASP A 101 -7.37 19.56 -1.90
N HIS A 102 -7.41 18.33 -1.38
CA HIS A 102 -6.63 17.90 -0.21
C HIS A 102 -5.95 16.55 -0.43
N ASN A 103 -5.18 16.12 0.56
CA ASN A 103 -4.49 14.84 0.53
C ASN A 103 -4.95 13.96 1.69
N HIS A 104 -5.17 12.67 1.41
CA HIS A 104 -5.38 11.65 2.42
C HIS A 104 -4.08 10.92 2.75
N TYR A 105 -3.96 10.49 4.01
CA TYR A 105 -2.92 9.56 4.44
C TYR A 105 -3.53 8.19 4.77
N ILE A 106 -3.16 7.17 4.01
CA ILE A 106 -3.65 5.80 4.16
C ILE A 106 -2.61 4.99 4.93
N LYS A 107 -2.93 4.65 6.18
CA LYS A 107 -2.08 3.82 7.03
C LYS A 107 -2.02 2.37 6.52
N VAL A 108 -0.82 1.82 6.42
CA VAL A 108 -0.60 0.38 6.22
C VAL A 108 -1.00 -0.33 7.52
N GLN A 109 -2.21 -0.91 7.54
CA GLN A 109 -2.74 -1.61 8.72
C GLN A 109 -2.26 -3.07 8.84
N ILE A 110 -1.64 -3.61 7.79
CA ILE A 110 -1.21 -5.01 7.79
C ILE A 110 0.00 -5.20 8.70
N LYS A 111 -0.23 -5.79 9.88
CA LYS A 111 0.82 -6.32 10.79
C LYS A 111 1.80 -7.27 10.11
N GLY A 112 1.43 -7.80 8.94
CA GLY A 112 2.25 -8.67 8.12
C GLY A 112 3.23 -7.95 7.20
N TYR A 113 3.24 -6.61 7.08
CA TYR A 113 4.19 -5.88 6.23
C TYR A 113 5.64 -6.15 6.64
N GLU A 114 5.94 -6.01 7.93
CA GLU A 114 7.25 -6.35 8.50
C GLU A 114 7.62 -7.82 8.25
N ALA A 115 6.66 -8.74 8.42
CA ALA A 115 6.88 -10.16 8.15
C ALA A 115 7.10 -10.44 6.65
N ALA A 116 6.43 -9.70 5.77
CA ALA A 116 6.56 -9.83 4.32
C ALA A 116 7.90 -9.28 3.83
N LEU A 117 8.38 -8.16 4.38
CA LEU A 117 9.72 -7.63 4.12
C LEU A 117 10.80 -8.61 4.58
N LYS A 118 10.67 -9.11 5.82
CA LYS A 118 11.61 -10.09 6.38
C LYS A 118 11.68 -11.38 5.56
N ASN A 119 10.54 -11.83 5.02
CA ASN A 119 10.44 -13.06 4.26
C ASN A 119 10.42 -12.83 2.74
N LYS A 120 10.76 -11.62 2.27
CA LYS A 120 10.76 -11.30 0.86
C LYS A 120 11.80 -12.17 0.16
N ILE A 121 11.32 -13.11 -0.66
CA ILE A 121 12.19 -13.95 -1.47
C ILE A 121 12.93 -13.01 -2.44
N PRO A 122 14.28 -13.03 -2.50
CA PRO A 122 15.03 -12.27 -3.49
C PRO A 122 14.45 -12.53 -4.87
N SER A 123 14.37 -11.50 -5.71
CA SER A 123 13.88 -11.64 -7.07
C SER A 123 14.64 -12.78 -7.75
N LEU A 124 13.93 -13.85 -8.09
CA LEU A 124 14.52 -14.92 -8.89
C LEU A 124 14.80 -14.32 -10.26
N GLN A 125 16.07 -14.06 -10.55
CA GLN A 125 16.49 -13.76 -11.91
C GLN A 125 16.25 -15.04 -12.72
N SER A 126 15.16 -15.04 -13.49
CA SER A 126 14.90 -16.10 -14.44
C SER A 126 16.09 -16.18 -15.38
N ASN A 127 16.74 -17.35 -15.45
CA ASN A 127 17.80 -17.59 -16.43
C ASN A 127 17.22 -17.87 -17.83
N TYR A 128 15.99 -17.38 -18.08
CA TYR A 128 15.31 -17.52 -19.35
C TYR A 128 16.12 -16.79 -20.42
N GLN A 129 16.81 -17.60 -21.22
CA GLN A 129 17.41 -17.15 -22.46
C GLN A 129 16.32 -17.23 -23.52
N PRO A 130 15.82 -16.11 -24.06
CA PRO A 130 14.91 -16.14 -25.20
C PRO A 130 15.67 -16.71 -26.40
N VAL A 131 15.52 -18.01 -26.64
CA VAL A 131 15.98 -18.69 -27.84
C VAL A 131 14.81 -18.78 -28.82
N THR A 132 15.10 -18.66 -30.11
CA THR A 132 14.13 -18.91 -31.18
C THR A 132 13.61 -20.34 -31.07
N PHE A 133 12.29 -20.53 -31.08
CA PHE A 133 11.69 -21.86 -31.09
C PHE A 133 12.18 -22.65 -32.32
N ASP A 134 12.97 -23.70 -32.08
CA ASP A 134 13.43 -24.63 -33.12
C ASP A 134 12.57 -25.89 -33.05
N GLU A 135 11.52 -25.91 -33.88
CA GLU A 135 10.59 -27.03 -34.00
C GLU A 135 11.32 -28.35 -34.27
N LYS A 136 12.40 -28.32 -35.06
CA LYS A 136 13.16 -29.52 -35.43
C LYS A 136 13.87 -30.11 -34.22
N ALA A 137 14.43 -29.27 -33.34
CA ALA A 137 15.07 -29.71 -32.10
C ALA A 137 14.07 -30.35 -31.13
N VAL A 138 12.86 -29.79 -31.05
CA VAL A 138 11.77 -30.35 -30.22
C VAL A 138 11.32 -31.70 -30.75
N LEU A 139 11.05 -31.81 -32.06
CA LEU A 139 10.64 -33.07 -32.69
C LEU A 139 11.70 -34.17 -32.53
N ALA A 140 12.98 -33.84 -32.74
CA ALA A 140 14.08 -34.78 -32.52
C ALA A 140 14.12 -35.29 -31.07
N LYS A 141 13.82 -34.44 -30.08
CA LYS A 141 13.78 -34.84 -28.68
C LYS A 141 12.58 -35.74 -28.36
N VAL A 142 11.43 -35.48 -28.97
CA VAL A 142 10.24 -36.32 -28.85
C VAL A 142 10.50 -37.72 -29.43
N ASP A 143 11.09 -37.78 -30.63
CA ASP A 143 11.42 -39.05 -31.28
C ASP A 143 12.43 -39.86 -30.46
N GLN A 144 13.45 -39.20 -29.89
CA GLN A 144 14.42 -39.83 -29.01
C GLN A 144 13.74 -40.42 -27.76
N LEU A 145 12.87 -39.66 -27.10
CA LEU A 145 12.14 -40.13 -25.91
C LEU A 145 11.20 -41.30 -26.24
N LEU A 146 10.60 -41.29 -27.43
CA LEU A 146 9.76 -42.39 -27.90
C LEU A 146 10.59 -43.66 -28.15
N ALA A 147 11.77 -43.53 -28.77
CA ALA A 147 12.68 -44.65 -28.98
C ALA A 147 13.19 -45.22 -27.64
N ASP A 148 13.62 -44.35 -26.73
CA ASP A 148 14.10 -44.73 -25.40
C ASP A 148 13.01 -45.44 -24.59
N SER A 149 11.78 -44.92 -24.62
CA SER A 149 10.66 -45.58 -23.94
C SER A 149 10.40 -46.98 -24.51
N ARG A 150 10.35 -47.14 -25.84
CA ARG A 150 10.15 -48.45 -26.48
C ARG A 150 11.25 -49.44 -26.13
N SER A 151 12.48 -48.97 -25.91
CA SER A 151 13.60 -49.78 -25.45
C SER A 151 13.45 -50.21 -23.98
N ILE A 152 13.10 -49.26 -23.09
CA ILE A 152 12.97 -49.50 -21.64
C ILE A 152 11.77 -50.42 -21.30
N TYR A 153 10.70 -50.36 -22.08
CA TYR A 153 9.48 -51.15 -21.84
C TYR A 153 9.41 -52.44 -22.68
N LYS A 154 10.48 -52.80 -23.39
CA LYS A 154 10.51 -53.93 -24.33
C LYS A 154 10.22 -55.29 -23.67
N ASP A 155 10.64 -55.48 -22.43
CA ASP A 155 10.53 -56.77 -21.71
C ASP A 155 9.30 -56.86 -20.79
N ARG A 156 8.41 -55.86 -20.81
CA ARG A 156 7.21 -55.82 -19.94
C ARG A 156 5.91 -56.33 -20.60
N LEU A 157 6.02 -56.97 -21.76
CA LEU A 157 4.90 -57.52 -22.54
C LEU A 157 4.99 -59.04 -22.79
N SER A 158 5.87 -59.78 -22.10
CA SER A 158 5.85 -61.26 -22.08
C SER A 158 5.02 -61.82 -20.94
#